data_AF-A0A0B0IHJ1-F1
#
_entry.id   AF-A0A0B0IHJ1-F1
#
_cell.length_a   1.000
_cell.length_b   1.000
_cell.length_c   1.000
_cell.angle_alpha   90.00
_cell.angle_beta   90.00
_cell.angle_gamma   90.00
#
_symmetry.space_group_name_H-M   'P 1'
#
loop_
_entity.id
_entity.type
_entity.pdbx_description
1 polymer ?
#
loop_
_entity_poly.entity_id
_entity_poly.type
_entity_poly.pdbx_seq_one_letter_code
_entity_poly.pdbx_strand_id
1 'polypeptide(L)'
;MRGDAVRKTLGILVLLLVVSLGFSDGVREWVKVPTAMTVFEGDMSPVVDATKSLKAVTATAAPSALTFQMSGASENDITDNVSLEVAGFPVKSIDVNVLPKTEVIPGGQSIGVKLNTEGVLVVGHHLIETEDGNISPGELAGIEVGDMITKIDDHEIQRMSQVGEFIQEAGDDKRKLTLEIKRDQQTFEKELTPIKAKGEHSYRMGLYIRDSAAGVGTLTFYDPETKKYGALGHVISDVDTQKPIVVHDGQIIRSSVTSIEKGSNGDPGEKLASLSNQRDVLGTIEKNSSFGIFGTLKEANLKNDILDKKMPIAHSTHVKEGPAKILTVVEGEEVEEYDIEIVSSVPQKQPATKGMVIKVTDPKLLEATGGIVQGMSGSPIIQDGKIIGAVTHVFVNDPTSGYGCHISWMLEEAGVTDHFSNTQGAKAS
;
A
#
# COMPACT_ATOMS: atom_id res chain seq x y z
N MET A 1 -4.56 55.90 45.14
CA MET A 1 -5.77 55.52 44.36
C MET A 1 -5.66 55.80 42.86
N ARG A 2 -5.10 56.92 42.38
CA ARG A 2 -4.97 57.21 40.93
C ARG A 2 -4.02 56.27 40.15
N GLY A 3 -2.91 55.82 40.73
CA GLY A 3 -1.93 54.95 40.04
C GLY A 3 -2.46 53.54 39.72
N ASP A 4 -3.25 52.95 40.62
CA ASP A 4 -3.85 51.63 40.42
C ASP A 4 -4.93 51.63 39.34
N ALA A 5 -5.70 52.72 39.24
CA ALA A 5 -6.68 52.87 38.17
C ALA A 5 -5.96 52.92 36.81
N VAL A 6 -4.95 53.78 36.66
CA VAL A 6 -4.17 53.90 35.41
C VAL A 6 -3.50 52.58 35.02
N ARG A 7 -2.91 51.85 35.98
CA ARG A 7 -2.32 50.53 35.71
C ARG A 7 -3.35 49.51 35.22
N LYS A 8 -4.53 49.45 35.84
CA LYS A 8 -5.61 48.54 35.42
C LYS A 8 -6.16 48.93 34.04
N THR A 9 -6.36 50.22 33.77
CA THR A 9 -6.83 50.70 32.47
C THR A 9 -5.82 50.37 31.38
N LEU A 10 -4.53 50.61 31.62
CA LEU A 10 -3.45 50.26 30.68
C LEU A 10 -3.37 48.74 30.46
N GLY A 11 -3.52 47.95 31.52
CA GLY A 11 -3.55 46.49 31.43
C GLY A 11 -4.72 45.96 30.58
N ILE A 12 -5.91 46.54 30.73
CA ILE A 12 -7.08 46.22 29.90
C ILE A 12 -6.83 46.62 28.44
N LEU A 13 -6.20 47.77 28.20
CA LEU A 13 -5.90 48.25 26.85
C LEU A 13 -4.88 47.35 26.13
N VAL A 14 -3.83 46.91 26.84
CA VAL A 14 -2.86 45.94 26.32
C VAL A 14 -3.52 44.58 26.07
N LEU A 15 -4.38 44.11 26.99
CA LEU A 15 -5.12 42.86 26.80
C LEU A 15 -5.99 42.91 25.54
N LEU A 16 -6.76 44.00 25.35
CA LEU A 16 -7.60 44.19 24.17
C LEU A 16 -6.78 44.23 22.88
N LEU A 17 -5.57 44.80 22.93
CA LEU A 17 -4.65 44.84 21.78
C LEU A 17 -4.04 43.47 21.45
N VAL A 18 -3.67 42.68 22.46
CA VAL A 18 -3.19 41.30 22.26
C VAL A 18 -4.31 40.41 21.72
N VAL A 19 -5.53 40.55 22.26
CA VAL A 19 -6.70 39.80 21.78
C VAL A 19 -7.03 40.21 20.34
N SER A 20 -7.01 41.50 20.01
CA SER A 20 -7.30 41.96 18.64
C SER A 20 -6.26 41.50 17.62
N LEU A 21 -4.98 41.39 18.00
CA LEU A 21 -3.93 40.78 17.17
C LEU A 21 -4.24 39.32 16.82
N GLY A 22 -4.81 38.54 17.74
CA GLY A 22 -5.26 37.16 17.49
C GLY A 22 -6.41 37.03 16.49
N PHE A 23 -7.17 38.11 16.27
CA PHE A 23 -8.21 38.19 15.24
C PHE A 23 -7.71 38.82 13.93
N SER A 24 -6.45 39.26 13.85
CA SER A 24 -5.90 39.81 12.62
C SER A 24 -5.67 38.71 11.58
N ASP A 25 -6.06 38.99 10.34
CA ASP A 25 -5.91 38.04 9.22
C ASP A 25 -4.43 37.66 9.00
N GLY A 26 -3.52 38.62 9.16
CA GLY A 26 -2.08 38.38 9.02
C GLY A 26 -1.52 37.39 10.05
N VAL A 27 -1.94 37.46 11.32
CA VAL A 27 -1.51 36.49 12.34
C VAL A 27 -2.14 35.13 12.06
N ARG A 28 -3.42 35.07 11.65
CA ARG A 28 -4.08 33.80 11.28
C ARG A 28 -3.41 33.11 10.10
N GLU A 29 -3.01 33.85 9.07
CA GLU A 29 -2.27 33.32 7.92
C GLU A 29 -0.85 32.90 8.31
N TRP A 30 -0.16 33.67 9.14
CA TRP A 30 1.17 33.31 9.66
C TRP A 30 1.14 32.01 10.47
N VAL A 31 0.09 31.77 11.26
CA VAL A 31 -0.11 30.50 11.99
C VAL A 31 -0.31 29.32 11.03
N LYS A 32 -0.96 29.52 9.88
CA LYS A 32 -1.23 28.45 8.89
C LYS A 32 0.00 27.97 8.13
N VAL A 33 1.04 28.79 8.02
CA VAL A 33 2.30 28.37 7.39
C VAL A 33 2.92 27.23 8.20
N PRO A 34 3.34 26.11 7.61
CA PRO A 34 3.98 25.04 8.36
C PRO A 34 5.37 25.45 8.87
N THR A 35 5.86 24.80 9.92
CA THR A 35 7.24 24.96 10.42
C THR A 35 8.21 23.99 9.77
N ALA A 36 7.70 22.94 9.12
CA ALA A 36 8.48 21.97 8.37
C ALA A 36 7.67 21.47 7.18
N MET A 37 8.34 21.17 6.07
CA MET A 37 7.73 20.61 4.88
C MET A 37 8.71 19.76 4.08
N THR A 38 8.17 18.83 3.30
CA THR A 38 8.95 18.02 2.38
C THR A 38 8.61 18.44 0.97
N VAL A 39 9.60 18.64 0.11
CA VAL A 39 9.45 19.01 -1.31
C VAL A 39 10.29 18.09 -2.19
N PHE A 40 9.98 18.05 -3.49
CA PHE A 40 10.84 17.36 -4.45
C PHE A 40 11.87 18.32 -5.03
N GLU A 41 13.03 17.79 -5.40
CA GLU A 41 14.10 18.53 -6.06
C GLU A 41 13.55 19.29 -7.29
N GLY A 42 13.74 20.60 -7.30
CA GLY A 42 13.25 21.49 -8.37
C GLY A 42 11.78 21.91 -8.27
N ASP A 43 10.99 21.42 -7.30
CA ASP A 43 9.59 21.80 -7.08
C ASP A 43 9.38 22.55 -5.76
N MET A 44 9.58 23.89 -5.80
CA MET A 44 9.33 24.78 -4.67
C MET A 44 7.89 25.35 -4.64
N SER A 45 7.01 24.91 -5.55
CA SER A 45 5.62 25.36 -5.59
C SER A 45 4.90 25.21 -4.24
N PRO A 46 5.14 24.17 -3.41
CA PRO A 46 4.48 24.06 -2.12
C PRO A 46 4.89 25.15 -1.13
N VAL A 47 6.16 25.54 -1.13
CA VAL A 47 6.69 26.61 -0.24
C VAL A 47 6.08 27.95 -0.66
N VAL A 48 6.00 28.19 -1.97
CA VAL A 48 5.40 29.39 -2.54
C VAL A 48 3.92 29.46 -2.22
N ASP A 49 3.17 28.38 -2.43
CA ASP A 49 1.73 28.34 -2.16
C ASP A 49 1.42 28.53 -0.67
N ALA A 50 2.20 27.91 0.23
CA ALA A 50 2.05 28.08 1.68
C ALA A 50 2.30 29.52 2.16
N THR A 51 3.05 30.31 1.39
CA THR A 51 3.46 31.67 1.77
C THR A 51 2.73 32.75 0.96
N LYS A 52 2.04 32.37 -0.13
CA LYS A 52 1.37 33.26 -1.08
C LYS A 52 0.33 34.20 -0.46
N SER A 53 -0.32 33.79 0.63
CA SER A 53 -1.32 34.62 1.30
C SER A 53 -0.70 35.79 2.09
N LEU A 54 0.57 35.69 2.49
CA LEU A 54 1.26 36.68 3.32
C LEU A 54 1.69 37.92 2.49
N LYS A 55 0.75 38.84 2.25
CA LYS A 55 0.95 40.07 1.43
C LYS A 55 2.10 41.00 1.87
N ALA A 56 2.60 40.89 3.09
CA ALA A 56 3.63 41.78 3.68
C ALA A 56 4.96 41.09 4.00
N VAL A 57 5.11 39.81 3.63
CA VAL A 57 6.30 39.00 3.91
C VAL A 57 7.09 38.89 2.62
N THR A 58 8.31 39.40 2.60
CA THR A 58 9.28 39.02 1.58
C THR A 58 9.85 37.68 2.01
N ALA A 59 9.55 36.61 1.27
CA ALA A 59 10.24 35.34 1.44
C ALA A 59 11.67 35.52 0.91
N THR A 60 12.57 36.01 1.76
CA THR A 60 14.00 36.04 1.47
C THR A 60 14.51 34.63 1.72
N ALA A 61 14.42 33.77 0.71
CA ALA A 61 15.30 32.63 0.68
C ALA A 61 16.72 33.21 0.71
N ALA A 62 17.45 33.04 1.80
CA ALA A 62 18.89 33.31 1.77
C ALA A 62 19.43 32.55 0.56
N PRO A 63 20.17 33.20 -0.36
CA PRO A 63 20.55 32.62 -1.65
C PRO A 63 21.67 31.59 -1.49
N SER A 64 21.42 30.56 -0.69
CA SER A 64 22.04 29.23 -0.83
C SER A 64 21.27 28.41 -1.87
N ALA A 65 19.97 28.67 -2.06
CA ALA A 65 19.05 27.84 -2.85
C ALA A 65 18.86 28.26 -4.33
N LEU A 66 19.59 29.27 -4.83
CA LEU A 66 19.51 29.72 -6.24
C LEU A 66 20.77 29.39 -7.06
N THR A 67 21.75 28.71 -6.46
CA THR A 67 23.00 28.32 -7.13
C THR A 67 23.44 26.92 -6.71
N PHE A 68 22.62 25.90 -6.95
CA PHE A 68 23.12 24.52 -6.99
C PHE A 68 23.20 24.03 -8.44
N GLN A 69 24.02 24.72 -9.23
CA GLN A 69 24.68 24.09 -10.36
C GLN A 69 25.83 23.25 -9.80
N MET A 70 25.78 21.95 -10.07
CA MET A 70 26.96 21.09 -10.22
C MET A 70 28.03 21.21 -9.11
N SER A 71 27.81 20.57 -7.97
CA SER A 71 28.94 20.06 -7.18
C SER A 71 28.44 18.96 -6.26
N GLY A 72 28.82 17.72 -6.60
CA GLY A 72 28.34 16.49 -5.98
C GLY A 72 28.45 16.49 -4.46
N ALA A 73 27.29 16.59 -3.80
CA ALA A 73 27.13 16.23 -2.40
C ALA A 73 26.45 14.85 -2.33
N SER A 74 27.11 13.95 -1.61
CA SER A 74 26.65 12.62 -1.26
C SER A 74 25.50 12.68 -0.25
N GLU A 75 24.50 11.82 -0.51
CA GLU A 75 23.49 11.18 0.33
C GLU A 75 23.07 11.76 1.71
N ASN A 76 21.74 11.74 1.89
CA ASN A 76 20.87 11.94 3.06
C ASN A 76 20.16 13.29 3.09
N ASP A 77 18.82 13.22 3.19
CA ASP A 77 17.85 14.28 3.51
C ASP A 77 18.48 15.68 3.64
N ILE A 78 18.54 16.43 2.54
CA ILE A 78 19.02 17.80 2.59
C ILE A 78 17.91 18.62 3.25
N THR A 79 18.12 18.93 4.52
CA THR A 79 17.27 19.84 5.29
C THR A 79 17.77 21.26 5.07
N ASP A 80 17.09 22.00 4.20
CA ASP A 80 17.31 23.43 4.00
C ASP A 80 16.40 24.23 4.94
N ASN A 81 16.86 25.40 5.39
CA ASN A 81 16.06 26.28 6.24
C ASN A 81 15.62 27.51 5.45
N VAL A 82 14.31 27.66 5.23
CA VAL A 82 13.73 28.83 4.58
C VAL A 82 13.20 29.78 5.64
N SER A 83 13.83 30.96 5.74
CA SER A 83 13.39 32.04 6.63
C SER A 83 12.38 32.94 5.93
N LEU A 84 11.26 33.21 6.59
CA LEU A 84 10.28 34.22 6.21
C LEU A 84 10.61 35.54 6.90
N GLU A 85 10.69 36.63 6.15
CA GLU A 85 11.07 37.93 6.67
C GLU A 85 9.98 38.99 6.47
N VAL A 86 9.80 39.84 7.49
CA VAL A 86 8.99 41.06 7.38
C VAL A 86 9.91 42.25 7.64
N ALA A 87 10.04 43.14 6.64
CA ALA A 87 10.92 44.30 6.73
C ALA A 87 12.37 43.97 7.15
N GLY A 88 12.89 42.80 6.71
CA GLY A 88 14.25 42.33 7.01
C GLY A 88 14.44 41.64 8.36
N PHE A 89 13.36 41.40 9.13
CA PHE A 89 13.42 40.63 10.36
C PHE A 89 12.84 39.22 10.15
N PRO A 90 13.55 38.15 10.54
CA PRO A 90 13.04 36.78 10.44
C PRO A 90 11.86 36.61 11.41
N VAL A 91 10.69 36.32 10.85
CA VAL A 91 9.44 36.13 11.60
C VAL A 91 9.02 34.68 11.71
N LYS A 92 9.54 33.80 10.84
CA LYS A 92 9.29 32.36 10.87
C LYS A 92 10.38 31.63 10.09
N SER A 93 10.69 30.41 10.50
CA SER A 93 11.58 29.52 9.78
C SER A 93 10.83 28.25 9.41
N ILE A 94 11.09 27.74 8.21
CA ILE A 94 10.51 26.53 7.65
C ILE A 94 11.65 25.57 7.34
N ASP A 95 11.67 24.42 8.00
CA ASP A 95 12.59 23.33 7.67
C ASP A 95 12.07 22.59 6.43
N VAL A 96 12.83 22.62 5.35
CA VAL A 96 12.48 22.05 4.05
C VAL A 96 13.33 20.80 3.82
N ASN A 97 12.71 19.62 3.86
CA ASN A 97 13.35 18.37 3.43
C ASN A 97 13.20 18.21 1.92
N VAL A 98 14.29 18.06 1.18
CA VAL A 98 14.28 17.91 -0.29
C VAL A 98 14.47 16.44 -0.68
N LEU A 99 13.46 15.86 -1.31
CA LEU A 99 13.48 14.50 -1.87
C LEU A 99 13.90 14.50 -3.34
N PRO A 100 14.57 13.45 -3.84
CA PRO A 100 14.91 13.33 -5.25
C PRO A 100 13.65 13.30 -6.13
N LYS A 101 13.71 13.94 -7.30
CA LYS A 101 12.61 13.94 -8.26
C LYS A 101 12.29 12.49 -8.69
N THR A 102 11.14 12.00 -8.27
CA THR A 102 10.69 10.63 -8.52
C THR A 102 9.53 10.63 -9.52
N GLU A 103 9.66 9.88 -10.60
CA GLU A 103 8.65 9.74 -11.66
C GLU A 103 8.50 8.27 -12.02
N VAL A 104 7.26 7.77 -12.11
CA VAL A 104 6.91 6.40 -12.48
C VAL A 104 5.77 6.40 -13.50
N ILE A 105 5.55 5.28 -14.19
CA ILE A 105 4.41 5.16 -15.11
C ILE A 105 3.21 4.63 -14.32
N PRO A 106 2.05 5.33 -14.34
CA PRO A 106 0.84 4.81 -13.69
C PRO A 106 0.37 3.54 -14.41
N GLY A 107 -0.12 2.58 -13.63
CA GLY A 107 -0.71 1.36 -14.15
C GLY A 107 -2.19 1.56 -14.50
N GLY A 108 -3.05 0.84 -13.79
CA GLY A 108 -4.50 0.77 -14.01
C GLY A 108 -4.96 -0.56 -14.58
N GLN A 109 -4.05 -1.37 -15.13
CA GLN A 109 -4.35 -2.68 -15.70
C GLN A 109 -4.83 -3.66 -14.62
N SER A 110 -5.85 -4.46 -14.96
CA SER A 110 -6.21 -5.63 -14.17
C SER A 110 -5.09 -6.68 -14.25
N ILE A 111 -4.72 -7.23 -13.10
CA ILE A 111 -3.73 -8.29 -12.98
C ILE A 111 -4.32 -9.47 -12.22
N GLY A 112 -3.96 -10.66 -12.66
CA GLY A 112 -4.13 -11.87 -11.88
C GLY A 112 -2.95 -12.01 -10.93
N VAL A 113 -3.25 -12.35 -9.69
CA VAL A 113 -2.23 -12.62 -8.67
C VAL A 113 -2.23 -14.11 -8.40
N LYS A 114 -1.05 -14.72 -8.41
CA LYS A 114 -0.84 -16.08 -7.92
C LYS A 114 0.35 -16.09 -6.98
N LEU A 115 0.12 -16.47 -5.74
CA LEU A 115 1.11 -16.56 -4.68
C LEU A 115 1.24 -18.01 -4.22
N ASN A 116 2.47 -18.46 -4.01
CA ASN A 116 2.79 -19.68 -3.29
C ASN A 116 3.34 -19.31 -1.91
N THR A 117 2.88 -20.03 -0.89
CA THR A 117 3.26 -19.78 0.50
C THR A 117 4.60 -20.42 0.85
N GLU A 118 5.31 -19.92 1.86
CA GLU A 118 6.53 -20.54 2.43
C GLU A 118 6.19 -21.84 3.17
N GLY A 119 5.86 -22.90 2.43
CA GLY A 119 5.31 -24.14 2.97
C GLY A 119 3.79 -24.19 2.88
N VAL A 120 3.15 -25.01 3.72
CA VAL A 120 1.71 -25.30 3.61
C VAL A 120 0.96 -24.79 4.85
N LEU A 121 0.06 -23.84 4.65
CA LEU A 121 -0.74 -23.21 5.69
C LEU A 121 -1.88 -24.12 6.15
N VAL A 122 -2.06 -24.25 7.46
CA VAL A 122 -3.21 -24.92 8.08
C VAL A 122 -4.36 -23.91 8.22
N VAL A 123 -5.47 -24.18 7.52
CA VAL A 123 -6.66 -23.30 7.50
C VAL A 123 -7.82 -23.86 8.32
N GLY A 124 -7.71 -25.09 8.82
CA GLY A 124 -8.75 -25.70 9.64
C GLY A 124 -8.44 -27.13 10.04
N HIS A 125 -9.30 -27.68 10.89
CA HIS A 125 -9.27 -29.09 11.27
C HIS A 125 -10.37 -29.86 10.53
N HIS A 126 -10.05 -31.08 10.15
CA HIS A 126 -10.98 -32.03 9.54
C HIS A 126 -11.15 -33.23 10.46
N LEU A 127 -12.37 -33.42 10.96
CA LEU A 127 -12.74 -34.58 11.77
C LEU A 127 -12.91 -35.80 10.85
N ILE A 128 -12.19 -36.86 11.16
CA ILE A 128 -12.23 -38.13 10.45
C ILE A 128 -13.07 -39.10 11.28
N GLU A 129 -14.11 -39.67 10.67
CA GLU A 129 -14.96 -40.67 11.32
C GLU A 129 -14.22 -42.01 11.36
N THR A 130 -13.92 -42.49 12.58
CA THR A 130 -13.30 -43.79 12.84
C THR A 130 -14.27 -44.73 13.56
N GLU A 131 -13.88 -45.98 13.77
CA GLU A 131 -14.68 -46.93 14.56
C GLU A 131 -14.86 -46.49 16.02
N ASP A 132 -13.90 -45.72 16.55
CA ASP A 132 -13.87 -45.23 17.93
C ASP A 132 -14.43 -43.79 18.08
N GLY A 133 -14.90 -43.18 16.99
CA GLY A 133 -15.48 -41.83 16.96
C GLY A 133 -14.76 -40.87 16.00
N ASN A 134 -15.13 -39.59 16.08
CA ASN A 134 -14.57 -38.55 15.22
C ASN A 134 -13.26 -38.00 15.80
N ILE A 135 -12.18 -38.06 15.02
CA ILE A 135 -10.83 -37.67 15.45
C ILE A 135 -10.16 -36.80 14.38
N SER A 136 -9.45 -35.75 14.79
CA SER A 136 -8.48 -35.04 13.94
C SER A 136 -7.05 -35.29 14.45
N PRO A 137 -6.22 -36.06 13.73
CA PRO A 137 -4.82 -36.29 14.14
C PRO A 137 -4.01 -35.01 14.27
N GLY A 138 -4.22 -34.04 13.38
CA GLY A 138 -3.53 -32.75 13.44
C GLY A 138 -3.92 -31.92 14.65
N GLU A 139 -5.21 -31.92 15.01
CA GLU A 139 -5.66 -31.28 16.24
C GLU A 139 -5.06 -31.94 17.48
N LEU A 140 -5.05 -33.28 17.52
CA LEU A 140 -4.43 -34.05 18.62
C LEU A 140 -2.92 -33.83 18.74
N ALA A 141 -2.24 -33.57 17.61
CA ALA A 141 -0.83 -33.20 17.58
C ALA A 141 -0.58 -31.76 18.08
N GLY A 142 -1.64 -30.98 18.36
CA GLY A 142 -1.55 -29.59 18.79
C GLY A 142 -1.13 -28.64 17.67
N ILE A 143 -1.50 -28.98 16.43
CA ILE A 143 -1.37 -28.11 15.26
C ILE A 143 -2.60 -27.21 15.21
N GLU A 144 -2.38 -25.92 15.04
CA GLU A 144 -3.40 -24.88 15.12
C GLU A 144 -3.63 -24.22 13.76
N VAL A 145 -4.79 -23.60 13.62
CA VAL A 145 -5.11 -22.78 12.44
C VAL A 145 -4.14 -21.60 12.38
N GLY A 146 -3.51 -21.41 11.22
CA GLY A 146 -2.46 -20.44 11.01
C GLY A 146 -1.03 -20.98 11.20
N ASP A 147 -0.87 -22.27 11.52
CA ASP A 147 0.43 -22.94 11.46
C ASP A 147 0.85 -23.18 10.02
N MET A 148 2.14 -23.04 9.75
CA MET A 148 2.74 -23.27 8.44
C MET A 148 3.65 -24.49 8.50
N ILE A 149 3.29 -25.56 7.81
CA ILE A 149 4.08 -26.79 7.74
C ILE A 149 5.21 -26.57 6.74
N THR A 150 6.45 -26.49 7.23
CA THR A 150 7.66 -26.22 6.43
C THR A 150 8.43 -27.49 6.11
N LYS A 151 8.35 -28.51 6.98
CA LYS A 151 8.95 -29.83 6.73
C LYS A 151 8.07 -30.97 7.20
N ILE A 152 8.21 -32.10 6.50
CA ILE A 152 7.70 -33.40 6.92
C ILE A 152 8.87 -34.37 6.89
N ASP A 153 9.12 -34.98 8.05
CA ASP A 153 10.35 -35.70 8.36
C ASP A 153 11.57 -34.83 8.00
N ASP A 154 12.51 -35.33 7.20
CA ASP A 154 13.70 -34.57 6.78
C ASP A 154 13.51 -33.79 5.46
N HIS A 155 12.26 -33.67 4.95
CA HIS A 155 11.98 -33.08 3.64
C HIS A 155 11.27 -31.73 3.75
N GLU A 156 11.79 -30.73 3.02
CA GLU A 156 11.11 -29.44 2.85
C GLU A 156 9.82 -29.59 2.04
N ILE A 157 8.78 -28.96 2.54
CA ILE A 157 7.45 -28.96 1.92
C ILE A 157 7.16 -27.56 1.42
N GLN A 158 6.75 -27.48 0.15
CA GLN A 158 6.31 -26.24 -0.49
C GLN A 158 4.93 -26.40 -1.15
N ARG A 159 4.47 -27.64 -1.37
CA ARG A 159 3.21 -27.93 -2.07
C ARG A 159 2.37 -28.96 -1.34
N MET A 160 1.06 -28.78 -1.41
CA MET A 160 0.07 -29.73 -0.86
C MET A 160 0.22 -31.13 -1.44
N SER A 161 0.63 -31.26 -2.71
CA SER A 161 0.83 -32.55 -3.36
C SER A 161 1.91 -33.39 -2.65
N GLN A 162 2.97 -32.75 -2.16
CA GLN A 162 4.05 -33.42 -1.42
C GLN A 162 3.53 -33.95 -0.08
N VAL A 163 2.71 -33.16 0.62
CA VAL A 163 2.11 -33.57 1.89
C VAL A 163 1.32 -34.86 1.71
N GLY A 164 0.47 -34.93 0.68
CA GLY A 164 -0.34 -36.11 0.39
C GLY A 164 0.48 -37.39 0.26
N GLU A 165 1.63 -37.33 -0.42
CA GLU A 165 2.55 -38.47 -0.61
C GLU A 165 3.10 -38.95 0.74
N PHE A 166 3.65 -38.05 1.57
CA PHE A 166 4.18 -38.42 2.89
C PHE A 166 3.11 -38.96 3.84
N ILE A 167 1.89 -38.42 3.80
CA ILE A 167 0.77 -38.92 4.62
C ILE A 167 0.42 -40.36 4.25
N GLN A 168 0.37 -40.69 2.95
CA GLN A 168 0.05 -42.06 2.53
C GLN A 168 1.16 -43.03 2.92
N GLU A 169 2.42 -42.69 2.62
CA GLU A 169 3.58 -43.52 2.93
C GLU A 169 3.67 -43.83 4.43
N ALA A 170 3.57 -42.80 5.28
CA ALA A 170 3.65 -43.00 6.72
C ALA A 170 2.48 -43.82 7.28
N GLY A 171 1.29 -43.67 6.70
CA GLY A 171 0.15 -44.49 7.03
C GLY A 171 0.36 -45.96 6.68
N ASP A 172 0.83 -46.26 5.46
CA ASP A 172 1.09 -47.63 5.00
C ASP A 172 2.15 -48.33 5.88
N ASP A 173 3.19 -47.58 6.26
CA ASP A 173 4.25 -48.04 7.17
C ASP A 173 3.85 -48.05 8.65
N LYS A 174 2.66 -47.54 8.99
CA LYS A 174 2.16 -47.37 10.37
C LYS A 174 3.13 -46.61 11.27
N ARG A 175 3.80 -45.60 10.71
CA ARG A 175 4.75 -44.74 11.42
C ARG A 175 4.14 -43.38 11.71
N LYS A 176 4.77 -42.67 12.65
CA LYS A 176 4.50 -41.25 12.86
C LYS A 176 5.31 -40.42 11.86
N LEU A 177 4.81 -39.24 11.58
CA LEU A 177 5.48 -38.18 10.85
C LEU A 177 5.99 -37.15 11.84
N THR A 178 7.19 -36.63 11.60
CA THR A 178 7.70 -35.46 12.29
C THR A 178 7.40 -34.23 11.43
N LEU A 179 6.66 -33.27 11.96
CA LEU A 179 6.29 -32.04 11.26
C LEU A 179 7.06 -30.87 11.87
N GLU A 180 7.78 -30.14 11.02
CA GLU A 180 8.29 -28.82 11.39
C GLU A 180 7.22 -27.78 11.01
N ILE A 181 6.73 -27.04 12.01
CA ILE A 181 5.73 -25.99 11.83
C ILE A 181 6.29 -24.63 12.26
N LYS A 182 5.91 -23.58 11.53
CA LYS A 182 6.19 -22.19 11.88
C LYS A 182 4.91 -21.53 12.39
N ARG A 183 4.96 -21.03 13.63
CA ARG A 183 3.88 -20.27 14.29
C ARG A 183 4.47 -19.01 14.90
N ASP A 184 3.97 -17.84 14.48
CA ASP A 184 4.41 -16.53 14.96
C ASP A 184 5.95 -16.35 14.94
N GLN A 185 6.58 -16.76 13.83
CA GLN A 185 8.03 -16.76 13.59
C GLN A 185 8.86 -17.73 14.46
N GLN A 186 8.22 -18.56 15.27
CA GLN A 186 8.86 -19.64 16.02
C GLN A 186 8.65 -20.98 15.32
N THR A 187 9.67 -21.83 15.37
CA THR A 187 9.64 -23.17 14.81
C THR A 187 9.32 -24.18 15.91
N PHE A 188 8.38 -25.08 15.64
CA PHE A 188 7.99 -26.17 16.53
C PHE A 188 8.06 -27.49 15.78
N GLU A 189 8.38 -28.55 16.51
CA GLU A 189 8.33 -29.92 16.01
C GLU A 189 7.11 -30.63 16.60
N LYS A 190 6.31 -31.29 15.75
CA LYS A 190 5.09 -32.00 16.14
C LYS A 190 5.10 -33.40 15.55
N GLU A 191 4.68 -34.40 16.34
CA GLU A 191 4.46 -35.74 15.83
C GLU A 191 3.00 -35.93 15.42
N LEU A 192 2.76 -36.42 14.20
CA LEU A 192 1.43 -36.71 13.68
C LEU A 192 1.33 -38.17 13.23
N THR A 193 0.26 -38.86 13.60
CA THR A 193 -0.04 -40.21 13.12
C THR A 193 -1.23 -40.15 12.16
N PRO A 194 -1.05 -40.41 10.85
CA PRO A 194 -2.16 -40.46 9.91
C PRO A 194 -3.15 -41.58 10.24
N ILE A 195 -4.44 -41.35 9.97
CA ILE A 195 -5.49 -42.34 10.20
C ILE A 195 -6.39 -42.49 8.96
N LYS A 196 -7.09 -43.61 8.85
CA LYS A 196 -8.12 -43.82 7.80
C LYS A 196 -9.50 -43.49 8.33
N ALA A 197 -10.34 -42.92 7.47
CA ALA A 197 -11.76 -42.87 7.74
C ALA A 197 -12.37 -44.27 7.59
N LYS A 198 -13.49 -44.51 8.27
CA LYS A 198 -14.25 -45.74 8.16
C LYS A 198 -14.66 -45.99 6.70
N GLY A 199 -14.23 -47.15 6.16
CA GLY A 199 -14.53 -47.53 4.78
C GLY A 199 -13.69 -46.83 3.71
N GLU A 200 -12.71 -46.02 4.09
CA GLU A 200 -11.75 -45.41 3.16
C GLU A 200 -10.42 -46.15 3.13
N HIS A 201 -9.74 -46.09 1.99
CA HIS A 201 -8.43 -46.73 1.80
C HIS A 201 -7.26 -45.76 2.03
N SER A 202 -7.47 -44.46 1.89
CA SER A 202 -6.43 -43.43 2.04
C SER A 202 -6.31 -42.91 3.46
N TYR A 203 -5.08 -42.64 3.87
CA TYR A 203 -4.77 -41.99 5.14
C TYR A 203 -5.01 -40.48 5.07
N ARG A 204 -5.38 -39.90 6.21
CA ARG A 204 -5.65 -38.47 6.36
C ARG A 204 -4.96 -37.97 7.64
N MET A 205 -4.49 -36.72 7.60
CA MET A 205 -3.89 -36.02 8.74
C MET A 205 -4.92 -35.22 9.56
N GLY A 206 -6.17 -35.09 9.08
CA GLY A 206 -7.24 -34.35 9.75
C GLY A 206 -7.04 -32.83 9.77
N LEU A 207 -6.36 -32.27 8.78
CA LEU A 207 -6.18 -30.83 8.61
C LEU A 207 -6.66 -30.40 7.23
N TYR A 208 -7.26 -29.22 7.16
CA TYR A 208 -7.42 -28.48 5.91
C TYR A 208 -6.18 -27.62 5.71
N ILE A 209 -5.58 -27.76 4.53
CA ILE A 209 -4.32 -27.12 4.19
C ILE A 209 -4.42 -26.38 2.86
N ARG A 210 -3.60 -25.34 2.71
CA ARG A 210 -3.51 -24.49 1.52
C ARG A 210 -2.04 -24.08 1.29
N ASP A 211 -1.55 -24.14 0.06
CA ASP A 211 -0.17 -23.76 -0.32
C ASP A 211 -0.10 -22.52 -1.23
N SER A 212 -1.26 -21.96 -1.59
CA SER A 212 -1.34 -20.90 -2.57
C SER A 212 -2.56 -20.01 -2.39
N ALA A 213 -2.45 -18.78 -2.85
CA ALA A 213 -3.56 -17.84 -2.96
C ALA A 213 -3.60 -17.24 -4.37
N ALA A 214 -4.81 -17.01 -4.86
CA ALA A 214 -5.04 -16.37 -6.14
C ALA A 214 -6.15 -15.35 -6.04
N GLY A 215 -6.09 -14.33 -6.88
CA GLY A 215 -7.10 -13.28 -6.92
C GLY A 215 -6.87 -12.30 -8.07
N VAL A 216 -7.70 -11.27 -8.10
CA VAL A 216 -7.62 -10.19 -9.08
C VAL A 216 -7.26 -8.90 -8.35
N GLY A 217 -6.38 -8.11 -8.93
CA GLY A 217 -6.04 -6.78 -8.44
C GLY A 217 -5.73 -5.83 -9.59
N THR A 218 -5.23 -4.65 -9.25
CA THR A 218 -4.81 -3.64 -10.21
C THR A 218 -3.33 -3.30 -10.03
N LEU A 219 -2.61 -3.18 -11.14
CA LEU A 219 -1.26 -2.64 -11.16
C LEU A 219 -1.31 -1.14 -10.84
N THR A 220 -0.57 -0.68 -9.83
CA THR A 220 -0.59 0.75 -9.43
C THR A 220 0.38 1.57 -10.25
N PHE A 221 1.63 1.13 -10.30
CA PHE A 221 2.69 1.82 -11.02
C PHE A 221 3.79 0.84 -11.40
N TYR A 222 4.65 1.24 -12.33
CA TYR A 222 5.94 0.63 -12.53
C TYR A 222 7.01 1.67 -12.91
N ASP A 223 8.25 1.38 -12.55
CA ASP A 223 9.41 2.13 -13.03
C ASP A 223 9.98 1.42 -14.28
N PRO A 224 10.02 2.07 -15.45
CA PRO A 224 10.54 1.44 -16.65
C PRO A 224 12.05 1.17 -16.63
N GLU A 225 12.82 1.84 -15.75
CA GLU A 225 14.27 1.65 -15.67
C GLU A 225 14.62 0.39 -14.88
N THR A 226 14.11 0.28 -13.66
CA THR A 226 14.36 -0.88 -12.78
C THR A 226 13.43 -2.05 -13.04
N LYS A 227 12.32 -1.83 -13.77
CA LYS A 227 11.18 -2.75 -13.93
C LYS A 227 10.44 -3.08 -12.63
N LYS A 228 10.76 -2.40 -11.54
CA LYS A 228 10.07 -2.57 -10.26
C LYS A 228 8.66 -2.03 -10.36
N TYR A 229 7.73 -2.70 -9.70
CA TYR A 229 6.32 -2.31 -9.70
C TYR A 229 5.69 -2.43 -8.31
N GLY A 230 4.55 -1.76 -8.14
CA GLY A 230 3.65 -1.95 -7.00
C GLY A 230 2.21 -2.18 -7.46
N ALA A 231 1.48 -3.02 -6.73
CA ALA A 231 0.07 -3.34 -7.01
C ALA A 231 -0.73 -3.58 -5.73
N LEU A 232 -2.06 -3.60 -5.86
CA LEU A 232 -3.09 -3.82 -4.81
C LEU A 232 -3.19 -2.72 -3.73
N GLY A 233 -2.09 -2.20 -3.21
CA GLY A 233 -2.16 -1.19 -2.14
C GLY A 233 -2.47 -1.76 -0.74
N HIS A 234 -2.63 -3.08 -0.59
CA HIS A 234 -2.80 -3.76 0.70
C HIS A 234 -2.17 -5.17 0.72
N VAL A 235 -2.02 -5.71 1.93
CA VAL A 235 -1.54 -7.08 2.14
C VAL A 235 -2.54 -8.11 1.66
N ILE A 236 -2.04 -9.16 1.01
CA ILE A 236 -2.82 -10.37 0.75
C ILE A 236 -2.78 -11.24 2.00
N SER A 237 -3.96 -11.47 2.56
CA SER A 237 -4.17 -12.37 3.69
C SER A 237 -4.96 -13.59 3.25
N ASP A 238 -4.76 -14.69 3.95
CA ASP A 238 -5.59 -15.88 3.79
C ASP A 238 -7.01 -15.62 4.32
N VAL A 239 -8.03 -16.08 3.59
CA VAL A 239 -9.44 -15.77 3.88
C VAL A 239 -9.92 -16.42 5.19
N ASP A 240 -9.39 -17.59 5.51
CA ASP A 240 -9.84 -18.39 6.66
C ASP A 240 -9.12 -17.95 7.95
N THR A 241 -7.82 -17.67 7.85
CA THR A 241 -6.98 -17.30 9.00
C THR A 241 -6.84 -15.79 9.22
N GLN A 242 -7.16 -14.98 8.22
CA GLN A 242 -6.90 -13.53 8.15
C GLN A 242 -5.43 -13.12 8.32
N LYS A 243 -4.51 -14.09 8.38
CA LYS A 243 -3.07 -13.82 8.52
C LYS A 243 -2.45 -13.45 7.16
N PRO A 244 -1.48 -12.53 7.13
CA PRO A 244 -0.69 -12.24 5.95
C PRO A 244 -0.04 -13.50 5.37
N ILE A 245 -0.08 -13.64 4.05
CA ILE A 245 0.63 -14.71 3.37
C ILE A 245 2.11 -14.36 3.28
N VAL A 246 2.95 -15.24 3.82
CA VAL A 246 4.41 -15.16 3.61
C VAL A 246 4.73 -15.76 2.25
N VAL A 247 5.28 -14.93 1.37
CA VAL A 247 5.54 -15.28 -0.03
C VAL A 247 6.84 -16.08 -0.13
N HIS A 248 6.76 -17.29 -0.71
CA HIS A 248 7.95 -17.99 -1.19
C HIS A 248 8.31 -17.53 -2.60
N ASP A 249 7.33 -17.65 -3.50
CA ASP A 249 7.36 -17.15 -4.85
C ASP A 249 5.95 -16.77 -5.30
N GLY A 250 5.87 -15.94 -6.33
CA GLY A 250 4.59 -15.58 -6.91
C GLY A 250 4.75 -14.90 -8.26
N GLN A 251 3.62 -14.75 -8.93
CA GLN A 251 3.57 -14.19 -10.27
C GLN A 251 2.34 -13.30 -10.41
N ILE A 252 2.54 -12.19 -11.12
CA ILE A 252 1.44 -11.45 -11.71
C ILE A 252 1.26 -11.89 -13.16
N ILE A 253 0.02 -12.15 -13.54
CA ILE A 253 -0.36 -12.61 -14.87
C ILE A 253 -1.40 -11.67 -15.47
N ARG A 254 -1.49 -11.66 -16.80
CA ARG A 254 -2.48 -10.85 -17.49
C ARG A 254 -3.90 -11.31 -17.14
N SER A 255 -4.78 -10.35 -16.85
CA SER A 255 -6.16 -10.57 -16.43
C SER A 255 -7.10 -9.75 -17.30
N SER A 256 -8.17 -10.38 -17.77
CA SER A 256 -9.23 -9.75 -18.56
C SER A 256 -10.55 -9.84 -17.82
N VAL A 257 -11.12 -8.70 -17.45
CA VAL A 257 -12.38 -8.56 -16.71
C VAL A 257 -13.53 -9.01 -17.62
N THR A 258 -14.21 -10.07 -17.23
CA THR A 258 -15.33 -10.63 -18.00
C THR A 258 -16.66 -10.02 -17.60
N SER A 259 -16.81 -9.66 -16.32
CA SER A 259 -18.03 -9.06 -15.78
C SER A 259 -17.77 -8.42 -14.42
N ILE A 260 -18.68 -7.55 -13.99
CA ILE A 260 -18.68 -6.94 -12.67
C ILE A 260 -19.89 -7.46 -11.88
N GLU A 261 -19.63 -8.00 -10.69
CA GLU A 261 -20.67 -8.15 -9.67
C GLU A 261 -20.80 -6.83 -8.92
N LYS A 262 -21.98 -6.21 -9.01
CA LYS A 262 -22.21 -4.87 -8.50
C LYS A 262 -22.21 -4.84 -6.98
N GLY A 263 -21.42 -3.95 -6.39
CA GLY A 263 -21.39 -3.74 -4.94
C GLY A 263 -22.67 -3.10 -4.41
N SER A 264 -23.05 -3.50 -3.20
CA SER A 264 -24.21 -2.98 -2.48
C SER A 264 -23.90 -2.80 -1.00
N ASN A 265 -24.82 -2.21 -0.23
CA ASN A 265 -24.59 -1.98 1.20
C ASN A 265 -24.46 -3.32 1.94
N GLY A 266 -23.30 -3.54 2.57
CA GLY A 266 -22.97 -4.78 3.27
C GLY A 266 -22.28 -5.82 2.40
N ASP A 267 -22.25 -5.64 1.08
CA ASP A 267 -21.67 -6.58 0.13
C ASP A 267 -20.73 -5.88 -0.87
N PRO A 268 -19.41 -5.92 -0.63
CA PRO A 268 -18.45 -5.39 -1.57
C PRO A 268 -18.40 -6.31 -2.79
N GLY A 269 -19.06 -5.90 -3.87
CA GLY A 269 -19.07 -6.61 -5.16
C GLY A 269 -17.66 -6.84 -5.70
N GLU A 270 -17.55 -7.50 -6.86
CA GLU A 270 -16.27 -8.05 -7.33
C GLU A 270 -16.07 -7.92 -8.85
N LYS A 271 -14.81 -7.75 -9.26
CA LYS A 271 -14.38 -7.98 -10.65
C LYS A 271 -14.21 -9.47 -10.92
N LEU A 272 -15.08 -10.03 -11.75
CA LEU A 272 -14.88 -11.37 -12.29
C LEU A 272 -13.97 -11.27 -13.50
N ALA A 273 -12.84 -11.96 -13.45
CA ALA A 273 -11.85 -11.93 -14.52
C ALA A 273 -11.40 -13.32 -14.93
N SER A 274 -11.12 -13.46 -16.22
CA SER A 274 -10.42 -14.61 -16.76
C SER A 274 -8.93 -14.39 -16.64
N LEU A 275 -8.26 -15.38 -16.05
CA LEU A 275 -6.81 -15.40 -15.93
C LEU A 275 -6.23 -16.10 -17.15
N SER A 276 -5.37 -15.39 -17.87
CA SER A 276 -4.67 -15.94 -19.01
C SER A 276 -3.74 -17.10 -18.59
N ASN A 277 -3.48 -18.03 -19.53
CA ASN A 277 -2.62 -19.19 -19.27
C ASN A 277 -1.18 -18.75 -18.89
N GLN A 278 -0.38 -19.65 -18.32
CA GLN A 278 1.01 -19.41 -17.87
C GLN A 278 1.98 -18.74 -18.88
N ARG A 279 1.60 -18.56 -20.15
CA ARG A 279 2.41 -17.86 -21.16
C ARG A 279 2.38 -16.33 -21.02
N ASP A 280 1.43 -15.79 -20.27
CA ASP A 280 1.18 -14.35 -20.13
C ASP A 280 1.58 -13.83 -18.73
N VAL A 281 2.66 -14.38 -18.17
CA VAL A 281 3.29 -13.89 -16.93
C VAL A 281 3.90 -12.51 -17.19
N LEU A 282 3.44 -11.52 -16.42
CA LEU A 282 3.89 -10.13 -16.51
C LEU A 282 5.11 -9.86 -15.63
N GLY A 283 5.25 -10.56 -14.50
CA GLY A 283 6.31 -10.32 -13.53
C GLY A 283 6.27 -11.26 -12.33
N THR A 284 7.26 -11.10 -11.46
CA THR A 284 7.40 -11.83 -10.18
C THR A 284 6.67 -11.11 -9.07
N ILE A 285 6.26 -11.84 -8.03
CA ILE A 285 5.91 -11.27 -6.73
C ILE A 285 6.98 -11.70 -5.74
N GLU A 286 7.69 -10.72 -5.20
CA GLU A 286 8.84 -10.90 -4.31
C GLU A 286 8.50 -10.47 -2.88
N LYS A 287 7.53 -9.58 -2.72
CA LYS A 287 7.13 -9.03 -1.42
C LYS A 287 5.61 -8.89 -1.34
N ASN A 288 5.04 -9.29 -0.22
CA ASN A 288 3.66 -9.02 0.20
C ASN A 288 3.72 -8.25 1.52
N SER A 289 3.32 -6.97 1.50
CA SER A 289 3.39 -6.10 2.68
C SER A 289 2.04 -5.43 2.93
N SER A 290 1.92 -4.68 4.03
CA SER A 290 0.74 -3.87 4.33
C SER A 290 0.36 -2.88 3.23
N PHE A 291 1.28 -2.51 2.33
CA PHE A 291 1.06 -1.50 1.28
C PHE A 291 0.86 -2.10 -0.12
N GLY A 292 0.78 -3.42 -0.25
CA GLY A 292 0.61 -4.06 -1.55
C GLY A 292 1.59 -5.19 -1.79
N ILE A 293 1.60 -5.64 -3.03
CA ILE A 293 2.56 -6.60 -3.55
C ILE A 293 3.56 -5.89 -4.47
N PHE A 294 4.81 -6.37 -4.43
CA PHE A 294 5.94 -5.79 -5.14
C PHE A 294 6.80 -6.88 -5.76
N GLY A 295 7.45 -6.52 -6.87
CA GLY A 295 8.38 -7.40 -7.57
C GLY A 295 8.87 -6.77 -8.85
N THR A 296 9.27 -7.61 -9.79
CA THR A 296 9.94 -7.18 -11.02
C THR A 296 9.16 -7.61 -12.25
N LEU A 297 8.86 -6.66 -13.13
CA LEU A 297 8.25 -6.95 -14.42
C LEU A 297 9.24 -7.68 -15.34
N LYS A 298 8.73 -8.63 -16.12
CA LYS A 298 9.48 -9.30 -17.17
C LYS A 298 9.88 -8.28 -18.26
N GLU A 299 8.90 -7.48 -18.70
CA GLU A 299 9.06 -6.41 -19.67
C GLU A 299 8.42 -5.12 -19.16
N ALA A 300 9.08 -3.99 -19.37
CA ALA A 300 8.62 -2.66 -18.95
C ALA A 300 7.88 -1.91 -20.07
N ASN A 301 7.03 -2.62 -20.80
CA ASN A 301 6.24 -2.12 -21.92
C ASN A 301 4.72 -2.32 -21.71
N LEU A 302 4.30 -2.41 -20.44
CA LEU A 302 2.89 -2.49 -20.07
C LEU A 302 2.22 -1.16 -20.40
N LYS A 303 1.53 -1.13 -21.54
CA LYS A 303 0.73 0.01 -21.93
C LYS A 303 -0.63 -0.02 -21.25
N ASN A 304 -1.11 1.14 -20.82
CA ASN A 304 -2.51 1.37 -20.50
C ASN A 304 -3.20 2.21 -21.59
N ASP A 305 -2.46 2.67 -22.62
CA ASP A 305 -2.92 3.45 -23.77
C ASP A 305 -3.54 4.83 -23.44
N ILE A 306 -3.58 5.21 -22.16
CA ILE A 306 -4.04 6.53 -21.68
C ILE A 306 -2.86 7.36 -21.16
N LEU A 307 -2.05 6.78 -20.27
CA LEU A 307 -0.98 7.43 -19.51
C LEU A 307 0.30 6.56 -19.52
N ASP A 308 0.89 6.39 -20.70
CA ASP A 308 2.12 5.59 -20.91
C ASP A 308 3.43 6.39 -20.71
N LYS A 309 3.36 7.56 -20.06
CA LYS A 309 4.51 8.43 -19.81
C LYS A 309 4.82 8.49 -18.33
N LYS A 310 6.11 8.68 -18.00
CA LYS A 310 6.55 8.95 -16.63
C LYS A 310 5.77 10.13 -16.07
N MET A 311 5.15 9.90 -14.92
CA MET A 311 4.34 10.87 -14.18
C MET A 311 5.01 11.15 -12.83
N PRO A 312 5.14 12.41 -12.42
CA PRO A 312 5.63 12.75 -11.09
C PRO A 312 4.70 12.22 -9.99
N ILE A 313 5.26 11.96 -8.83
CA ILE A 313 4.48 11.62 -7.63
C ILE A 313 4.24 12.82 -6.73
N ALA A 314 3.25 12.72 -5.85
CA ALA A 314 3.04 13.67 -4.76
C ALA A 314 3.39 13.04 -3.41
N HIS A 315 4.10 13.81 -2.58
CA HIS A 315 4.24 13.49 -1.16
C HIS A 315 2.89 13.64 -0.44
N SER A 316 2.68 12.91 0.66
CA SER A 316 1.42 12.90 1.42
C SER A 316 0.95 14.30 1.84
N THR A 317 1.86 15.22 2.16
CA THR A 317 1.58 16.62 2.53
C THR A 317 1.07 17.48 1.39
N HIS A 318 1.19 17.03 0.13
CA HIS A 318 0.74 17.77 -1.05
C HIS A 318 -0.60 17.29 -1.59
N VAL A 319 -1.16 16.22 -1.01
CA VAL A 319 -2.49 15.73 -1.36
C VAL A 319 -3.54 16.71 -0.82
N LYS A 320 -4.49 17.09 -1.67
CA LYS A 320 -5.55 18.05 -1.34
C LYS A 320 -6.91 17.37 -1.36
N GLU A 321 -7.80 17.83 -0.51
CA GLU A 321 -9.22 17.50 -0.63
C GLU A 321 -9.79 18.09 -1.94
N GLY A 322 -10.72 17.37 -2.57
CA GLY A 322 -11.35 17.76 -3.82
C GLY A 322 -11.15 16.77 -4.97
N PRO A 323 -11.32 17.20 -6.24
CA PRO A 323 -11.38 16.30 -7.38
C PRO A 323 -10.06 15.58 -7.64
N ALA A 324 -10.17 14.31 -8.01
CA ALA A 324 -9.08 13.44 -8.43
C ALA A 324 -9.62 12.41 -9.43
N LYS A 325 -8.73 11.58 -9.98
CA LYS A 325 -9.09 10.48 -10.88
C LYS A 325 -8.50 9.16 -10.41
N ILE A 326 -9.13 8.06 -10.81
CA ILE A 326 -8.54 6.72 -10.72
C ILE A 326 -8.42 6.08 -12.09
N LEU A 327 -7.42 5.23 -12.28
CA LEU A 327 -7.32 4.36 -13.45
C LEU A 327 -7.73 2.93 -13.08
N THR A 328 -8.71 2.36 -13.76
CA THR A 328 -9.12 0.98 -13.50
C THR A 328 -9.76 0.35 -14.73
N VAL A 329 -9.80 -0.98 -14.78
CA VAL A 329 -10.49 -1.75 -15.82
C VAL A 329 -11.86 -2.21 -15.29
N VAL A 330 -12.93 -1.96 -16.03
CA VAL A 330 -14.27 -2.50 -15.75
C VAL A 330 -14.71 -3.58 -16.74
N GLU A 331 -14.15 -3.58 -17.95
CA GLU A 331 -14.46 -4.53 -19.01
C GLU A 331 -13.21 -4.87 -19.83
N GLY A 332 -13.02 -6.15 -20.11
CA GLY A 332 -11.88 -6.66 -20.86
C GLY A 332 -10.55 -6.28 -20.20
N GLU A 333 -9.70 -5.61 -20.95
CA GLU A 333 -8.39 -5.14 -20.49
C GLU A 333 -8.23 -3.62 -20.63
N GLU A 334 -9.31 -2.93 -21.01
CA GLU A 334 -9.30 -1.50 -21.29
C GLU A 334 -9.20 -0.73 -19.97
N VAL A 335 -8.08 -0.04 -19.78
CA VAL A 335 -7.93 0.89 -18.67
C VAL A 335 -8.71 2.13 -18.99
N GLU A 336 -9.50 2.62 -18.04
CA GLU A 336 -10.26 3.86 -18.17
C GLU A 336 -9.99 4.80 -16.99
N GLU A 337 -10.20 6.10 -17.25
CA GLU A 337 -10.17 7.14 -16.23
C GLU A 337 -11.57 7.37 -15.65
N TYR A 338 -11.68 7.37 -14.32
CA TYR A 338 -12.92 7.68 -13.62
C TYR A 338 -12.72 8.77 -12.57
N ASP A 339 -13.68 9.68 -12.48
CA ASP A 339 -13.69 10.77 -11.53
C ASP A 339 -13.99 10.29 -10.10
N ILE A 340 -13.19 10.77 -9.16
CA ILE A 340 -13.36 10.58 -7.71
C ILE A 340 -13.17 11.92 -6.97
N GLU A 341 -13.51 11.92 -5.69
CA GLU A 341 -13.23 13.01 -4.77
C GLU A 341 -12.38 12.51 -3.60
N ILE A 342 -11.31 13.25 -3.27
CA ILE A 342 -10.57 13.09 -2.02
C ILE A 342 -11.36 13.80 -0.93
N VAL A 343 -12.06 13.02 -0.11
CA VAL A 343 -12.91 13.52 0.98
C VAL A 343 -12.07 14.00 2.16
N SER A 344 -10.98 13.28 2.43
CA SER A 344 -10.00 13.70 3.44
C SER A 344 -8.65 13.04 3.14
N SER A 345 -7.57 13.74 3.47
CA SER A 345 -6.23 13.17 3.47
C SER A 345 -5.50 13.60 4.72
N VAL A 346 -4.89 12.64 5.42
CA VAL A 346 -4.15 12.91 6.66
C VAL A 346 -2.67 12.90 6.32
N PRO A 347 -1.93 14.02 6.52
CA PRO A 347 -0.48 14.01 6.39
C PRO A 347 0.13 12.99 7.35
N GLN A 348 0.83 12.01 6.80
CA GLN A 348 1.39 10.91 7.56
C GLN A 348 2.90 11.09 7.72
N LYS A 349 3.37 11.07 8.98
CA LYS A 349 4.80 10.97 9.33
C LYS A 349 5.29 9.52 9.40
N GLN A 350 4.37 8.57 9.44
CA GLN A 350 4.64 7.14 9.59
C GLN A 350 3.78 6.36 8.58
N PRO A 351 4.28 5.24 8.05
CA PRO A 351 3.53 4.43 7.09
C PRO A 351 2.18 3.98 7.66
N ALA A 352 1.11 4.26 6.93
CA ALA A 352 -0.22 3.77 7.29
C ALA A 352 -1.11 3.53 6.06
N THR A 353 -1.82 2.42 6.07
CA THR A 353 -2.59 1.90 4.93
C THR A 353 -3.84 2.72 4.60
N LYS A 354 -4.31 3.54 5.55
CA LYS A 354 -5.47 4.44 5.42
C LYS A 354 -5.00 5.89 5.44
N GLY A 355 -4.37 6.34 4.34
CA GLY A 355 -3.83 7.70 4.20
C GLY A 355 -4.84 8.73 3.71
N MET A 356 -5.81 8.28 2.93
CA MET A 356 -6.88 9.13 2.40
C MET A 356 -8.21 8.40 2.38
N VAL A 357 -9.29 9.16 2.47
CA VAL A 357 -10.65 8.72 2.18
C VAL A 357 -11.04 9.25 0.82
N ILE A 358 -11.49 8.36 -0.04
CA ILE A 358 -11.94 8.68 -1.40
C ILE A 358 -13.40 8.35 -1.56
N LYS A 359 -14.05 9.04 -2.50
CA LYS A 359 -15.42 8.76 -2.92
C LYS A 359 -15.53 8.76 -4.44
N VAL A 360 -16.13 7.72 -4.99
CA VAL A 360 -16.42 7.63 -6.43
C VAL A 360 -17.54 8.60 -6.78
N THR A 361 -17.28 9.47 -7.75
CA THR A 361 -18.25 10.46 -8.25
C THR A 361 -18.62 10.23 -9.72
N ASP A 362 -17.85 9.41 -10.44
CA ASP A 362 -18.11 9.09 -11.84
C ASP A 362 -19.42 8.31 -12.02
N PRO A 363 -20.38 8.83 -12.80
CA PRO A 363 -21.68 8.18 -12.97
C PRO A 363 -21.59 6.85 -13.72
N LYS A 364 -20.66 6.69 -14.68
CA LYS A 364 -20.52 5.45 -15.44
C LYS A 364 -19.95 4.35 -14.55
N LEU A 365 -18.94 4.69 -13.73
CA LEU A 365 -18.37 3.73 -12.79
C LEU A 365 -19.42 3.26 -11.77
N LEU A 366 -20.17 4.20 -11.18
CA LEU A 366 -21.23 3.89 -10.22
C LEU A 366 -22.35 3.05 -10.84
N GLU A 367 -22.70 3.31 -12.10
CA GLU A 367 -23.69 2.52 -12.82
C GLU A 367 -23.22 1.08 -13.00
N ALA A 368 -21.99 0.89 -13.46
CA ALA A 368 -21.41 -0.43 -13.74
C ALA A 368 -21.11 -1.24 -12.47
N THR A 369 -20.62 -0.60 -11.40
CA THR A 369 -19.97 -1.30 -10.27
C THR A 369 -20.62 -1.04 -8.92
N GLY A 370 -21.43 0.02 -8.80
CA GLY A 370 -21.98 0.44 -7.50
C GLY A 370 -20.99 1.20 -6.61
N GLY A 371 -19.75 1.40 -7.07
CA GLY A 371 -18.69 2.08 -6.34
C GLY A 371 -17.34 1.37 -6.47
N ILE A 372 -16.63 1.21 -5.36
CA ILE A 372 -15.37 0.48 -5.28
C ILE A 372 -15.69 -1.00 -5.05
N VAL A 373 -15.25 -1.86 -5.95
CA VAL A 373 -15.41 -3.33 -5.86
C VAL A 373 -14.08 -4.02 -5.64
N GLN A 374 -14.12 -5.26 -5.16
CA GLN A 374 -12.94 -6.12 -5.07
C GLN A 374 -12.28 -6.26 -6.45
N GLY A 375 -10.95 -6.27 -6.48
CA GLY A 375 -10.17 -6.21 -7.71
C GLY A 375 -9.92 -4.80 -8.26
N MET A 376 -10.52 -3.74 -7.70
CA MET A 376 -10.07 -2.36 -7.93
C MET A 376 -8.87 -1.95 -7.07
N SER A 377 -8.56 -2.74 -6.04
CA SER A 377 -7.43 -2.47 -5.17
C SER A 377 -6.14 -2.34 -5.99
N GLY A 378 -5.41 -1.26 -5.77
CA GLY A 378 -4.22 -0.88 -6.52
C GLY A 378 -4.48 0.10 -7.66
N SER A 379 -5.73 0.47 -7.94
CA SER A 379 -6.03 1.49 -8.97
C SER A 379 -5.32 2.80 -8.62
N PRO A 380 -4.42 3.32 -9.49
CA PRO A 380 -3.66 4.52 -9.17
C PRO A 380 -4.59 5.73 -9.07
N ILE A 381 -4.35 6.56 -8.07
CA ILE A 381 -5.07 7.80 -7.81
C ILE A 381 -4.22 8.96 -8.31
N ILE A 382 -4.81 9.80 -9.15
CA ILE A 382 -4.15 10.91 -9.85
C ILE A 382 -4.83 12.22 -9.47
N GLN A 383 -4.04 13.19 -9.01
CA GLN A 383 -4.50 14.55 -8.71
C GLN A 383 -3.45 15.54 -9.21
N ASP A 384 -3.89 16.63 -9.85
CA ASP A 384 -3.02 17.69 -10.38
C ASP A 384 -1.88 17.16 -11.30
N GLY A 385 -2.15 16.10 -12.06
CA GLY A 385 -1.18 15.46 -12.96
C GLY A 385 -0.06 14.70 -12.24
N LYS A 386 -0.23 14.39 -10.95
CA LYS A 386 0.68 13.60 -10.12
C LYS A 386 -0.01 12.33 -9.64
N ILE A 387 0.74 11.23 -9.53
CA ILE A 387 0.26 10.03 -8.82
C ILE A 387 0.34 10.34 -7.32
N ILE A 388 -0.77 10.22 -6.61
CA ILE A 388 -0.85 10.55 -5.18
C ILE A 388 -1.01 9.32 -4.30
N GLY A 389 -1.47 8.20 -4.87
CA GLY A 389 -1.78 7.01 -4.11
C GLY A 389 -2.37 5.88 -4.92
N ALA A 390 -2.91 4.89 -4.22
CA ALA A 390 -3.67 3.78 -4.79
C ALA A 390 -4.92 3.50 -3.98
N VAL A 391 -5.99 3.06 -4.64
CA VAL A 391 -7.20 2.56 -3.97
C VAL A 391 -6.85 1.30 -3.17
N THR A 392 -7.39 1.15 -1.96
CA THR A 392 -7.15 -0.02 -1.10
C THR A 392 -8.46 -0.74 -0.77
N HIS A 393 -9.10 -0.40 0.34
CA HIS A 393 -10.29 -1.06 0.85
C HIS A 393 -11.53 -0.20 0.65
N VAL A 394 -12.63 -0.84 0.27
CA VAL A 394 -13.96 -0.23 0.24
C VAL A 394 -14.59 -0.16 1.64
N PHE A 395 -15.47 0.81 1.87
CA PHE A 395 -16.29 0.83 3.08
C PHE A 395 -17.46 -0.14 2.93
N VAL A 396 -17.58 -1.10 3.85
CA VAL A 396 -18.61 -2.14 3.80
C VAL A 396 -20.04 -1.56 3.73
N ASN A 397 -20.29 -0.44 4.42
CA ASN A 397 -21.62 0.16 4.48
C ASN A 397 -21.89 1.23 3.39
N ASP A 398 -20.86 1.61 2.63
CA ASP A 398 -20.95 2.59 1.55
C ASP A 398 -19.95 2.22 0.45
N PRO A 399 -20.37 1.41 -0.55
CA PRO A 399 -19.47 0.99 -1.61
C PRO A 399 -18.95 2.15 -2.44
N THR A 400 -19.60 3.33 -2.42
CA THR A 400 -19.11 4.51 -3.15
C THR A 400 -17.87 5.13 -2.51
N SER A 401 -17.56 4.79 -1.26
CA SER A 401 -16.45 5.35 -0.50
C SER A 401 -15.43 4.27 -0.11
N GLY A 402 -14.17 4.68 0.03
CA GLY A 402 -13.09 3.78 0.39
C GLY A 402 -11.86 4.49 0.91
N TYR A 403 -10.81 3.71 1.13
CA TYR A 403 -9.50 4.19 1.56
C TYR A 403 -8.51 4.18 0.40
N GLY A 404 -7.58 5.13 0.41
CA GLY A 404 -6.36 5.09 -0.38
C GLY A 404 -5.11 5.10 0.48
N CYS A 405 -4.05 4.48 -0.02
CA CYS A 405 -2.70 4.60 0.55
C CYS A 405 -1.89 5.62 -0.27
N HIS A 406 -0.95 6.32 0.37
CA HIS A 406 -0.07 7.25 -0.33
C HIS A 406 0.98 6.51 -1.15
N ILE A 407 1.27 7.04 -2.34
CA ILE A 407 2.21 6.41 -3.29
C ILE A 407 3.63 6.30 -2.74
N SER A 408 4.04 7.22 -1.87
CA SER A 408 5.37 7.25 -1.26
C SER A 408 5.69 5.94 -0.53
N TRP A 409 4.72 5.40 0.21
CA TRP A 409 4.91 4.15 0.96
C TRP A 409 5.06 2.95 0.03
N MET A 410 4.31 2.94 -1.08
CA MET A 410 4.42 1.86 -2.05
C MET A 410 5.77 1.89 -2.80
N LEU A 411 6.30 3.08 -3.08
CA LEU A 411 7.59 3.23 -3.77
C LEU A 411 8.78 2.84 -2.89
N GLU A 412 8.71 3.16 -1.61
CA GLU A 412 9.68 2.73 -0.60
C GLU A 412 9.67 1.20 -0.49
N GLU A 413 8.48 0.59 -0.37
CA GLU A 413 8.33 -0.86 -0.29
C GLU A 413 8.82 -1.60 -1.54
N ALA A 414 8.66 -1.00 -2.72
CA ALA A 414 9.19 -1.50 -3.99
C ALA A 414 10.72 -1.34 -4.10
N GLY A 415 11.34 -0.50 -3.25
CA GLY A 415 12.75 -0.11 -3.36
C GLY A 415 13.04 0.67 -4.65
N VAL A 416 12.06 1.41 -5.16
CA VAL A 416 12.24 2.29 -6.33
C VAL A 416 13.02 3.55 -5.94
N THR A 417 12.86 4.01 -4.69
CA THR A 417 13.57 5.15 -4.09
C THR A 417 15.09 4.95 -4.02
N ASP A 418 15.55 3.71 -3.79
CA ASP A 418 16.99 3.37 -3.66
C ASP A 418 17.77 3.41 -4.99
N HIS A 419 17.07 3.40 -6.13
CA HIS A 419 17.70 3.53 -7.43
C HIS A 419 18.00 4.99 -7.79
N PHE A 420 17.19 5.92 -7.28
CA PHE A 420 17.40 7.35 -7.52
C PHE A 420 18.60 7.91 -6.75
N SER A 421 18.98 7.30 -5.61
CA SER A 421 20.23 7.62 -4.91
C SER A 421 21.47 7.11 -5.66
N ASN A 422 21.41 5.87 -6.18
CA ASN A 422 22.57 5.23 -6.83
C ASN A 422 22.89 5.77 -8.26
N THR A 423 21.89 6.17 -9.03
CA THR A 423 22.09 6.60 -10.43
C THR A 423 22.80 7.95 -10.55
N GLN A 424 22.73 8.80 -9.52
CA GLN A 424 23.48 10.06 -9.48
C GLN A 424 24.97 9.86 -9.16
N GLY A 425 25.35 8.79 -8.43
CA GLY A 425 26.75 8.45 -8.16
C GLY A 425 27.53 8.03 -9.42
N ALA A 426 26.87 7.35 -10.35
CA ALA A 426 27.50 6.87 -11.59
C ALA A 426 27.73 7.96 -12.66
N LYS A 427 27.04 9.12 -12.56
CA LYS A 427 27.26 10.28 -13.46
C LYS A 427 28.30 11.28 -12.94
N ALA A 428 28.81 11.06 -11.72
CA ALA A 428 29.85 11.87 -11.10
C ALA A 428 31.25 11.21 -11.12
N SER A 429 31.43 10.15 -11.93
CA SER A 429 32.71 9.44 -12.13
C SER A 429 33.45 9.90 -13.37
#